data_AF-A0A7Y4TWC6-F1
#
_entry.id   AF-A0A7Y4TWC6-F1
#
_cell.length_a   1.000
_cell.length_b   1.000
_cell.length_c   1.000
_cell.angle_alpha   90.00
_cell.angle_beta   90.00
_cell.angle_gamma   90.00
#
_symmetry.space_group_name_H-M   'P 1'
#
loop_
_entity.id
_entity.type
_entity.pdbx_description
1 polymer ?
#
loop_
_entity_poly.entity_id
_entity_poly.type
_entity_poly.pdbx_seq_one_letter_code
_entity_poly.pdbx_strand_id
1 'polypeptide(L)'
;MQRLTIIFVFFIFNLTCFSQASTDTTTSVRQRAIPPSSRRVDTTFWRTENKTKNSFWGNSTYISSTINFAKNKEYDFNLGRTNGIASYSERGLGDYSISSWGIGYGLTNTSSQTKQTVKAFYEYNYFPFIIIGSFGVRGEYIYNITDKQNYLRPAIGLTFVYVDVSYNYSFLLNGSKSENHYRHGFSVRLKYYLTKKNWEKNYFVRQTIR
;
A
#
# COMPACT_ATOMS: atom_id res chain seq x y z
N MET A 1 -7.43 -14.20 -26.86
CA MET A 1 -8.09 -14.29 -25.54
C MET A 1 -7.31 -15.05 -24.47
N GLN A 2 -6.48 -16.06 -24.79
CA GLN A 2 -5.69 -16.84 -23.80
C GLN A 2 -4.72 -16.03 -22.91
N ARG A 3 -4.21 -14.88 -23.35
CA ARG A 3 -3.25 -14.06 -22.55
C ARG A 3 -3.90 -13.28 -21.41
N LEU A 4 -5.19 -12.94 -21.51
CA LEU A 4 -5.92 -12.25 -20.43
C LEU A 4 -6.20 -13.18 -19.26
N THR A 5 -6.45 -14.46 -19.55
CA THR A 5 -6.72 -15.50 -18.54
C THR A 5 -5.51 -15.76 -17.65
N ILE A 6 -4.30 -15.75 -18.21
CA ILE A 6 -3.05 -15.97 -17.45
C ILE A 6 -2.79 -14.81 -16.48
N ILE A 7 -3.05 -13.56 -16.90
CA ILE A 7 -2.86 -12.37 -16.04
C ILE A 7 -3.90 -12.34 -14.92
N PHE A 8 -5.15 -12.69 -15.22
CA PHE A 8 -6.22 -12.77 -14.21
C PHE A 8 -5.94 -13.89 -13.18
N VAL A 9 -5.43 -15.04 -13.64
CA VAL A 9 -5.02 -16.14 -12.75
C VAL A 9 -3.80 -15.76 -11.90
N PHE A 10 -2.80 -15.05 -12.45
CA PHE A 10 -1.65 -14.58 -11.68
C PHE A 10 -2.05 -13.55 -10.61
N PHE A 11 -3.01 -12.68 -10.93
CA PHE A 11 -3.53 -11.68 -9.98
C PHE A 11 -4.36 -12.34 -8.86
N ILE A 12 -5.19 -13.33 -9.19
CA ILE A 12 -5.95 -14.12 -8.19
C ILE A 12 -5.00 -14.96 -7.33
N PHE A 13 -3.97 -15.59 -7.92
CA PHE A 13 -3.03 -16.44 -7.20
C PHE A 13 -2.17 -15.64 -6.19
N ASN A 14 -1.76 -14.41 -6.53
CA ASN A 14 -1.10 -13.53 -5.56
C ASN A 14 -2.08 -13.04 -4.47
N LEU A 15 -3.36 -12.82 -4.80
CA LEU A 15 -4.38 -12.48 -3.80
C LEU A 15 -4.62 -13.63 -2.80
N THR A 16 -4.62 -14.89 -3.27
CA THR A 16 -4.86 -16.06 -2.41
C THR A 16 -3.62 -16.46 -1.60
N CYS A 17 -2.41 -16.37 -2.17
CA CYS A 17 -1.18 -16.65 -1.41
C CYS A 17 -0.94 -15.65 -0.28
N PHE A 18 -1.31 -14.37 -0.44
CA PHE A 18 -1.26 -13.40 0.67
C PHE A 18 -2.48 -13.47 1.60
N SER A 19 -3.64 -13.96 1.13
CA SER A 19 -4.78 -14.25 2.02
C SER A 19 -4.52 -15.42 2.97
N GLN A 20 -3.66 -16.38 2.59
CA GLN A 20 -3.29 -17.51 3.45
C GLN A 20 -2.23 -17.17 4.52
N ALA A 21 -1.52 -16.05 4.38
CA ALA A 21 -0.62 -15.54 5.42
C ALA A 21 -1.38 -14.85 6.59
N SER A 22 -2.71 -14.75 6.51
CA SER A 22 -3.57 -14.08 7.51
C SER A 22 -4.52 -15.06 8.24
N THR A 23 -4.50 -16.34 7.86
CA THR A 23 -5.18 -17.42 8.61
C THR A 23 -4.36 -17.92 9.79
N ASP A 24 -3.61 -17.03 10.46
CA ASP A 24 -3.35 -17.25 11.88
C ASP A 24 -4.67 -16.99 12.61
N THR A 25 -5.31 -18.11 12.94
CA THR A 25 -6.36 -18.23 13.94
C THR A 25 -5.77 -17.95 15.33
N THR A 26 -5.14 -16.78 15.50
CA THR A 26 -5.06 -16.16 16.81
C THR A 26 -6.45 -15.63 17.10
N THR A 27 -7.29 -16.50 17.64
CA THR A 27 -8.38 -16.11 18.53
C THR A 27 -7.85 -14.96 19.38
N SER A 28 -8.52 -13.81 19.35
CA SER A 28 -8.27 -12.77 20.34
C SER A 28 -8.58 -13.40 21.69
N VAL A 29 -7.54 -13.92 22.36
CA VAL A 29 -7.68 -14.51 23.68
C VAL A 29 -8.00 -13.34 24.59
N ARG A 30 -9.29 -13.12 24.84
CA ARG A 30 -9.76 -12.27 25.93
C ARG A 30 -9.47 -13.05 27.21
N GLN A 31 -8.21 -13.05 27.64
CA GLN A 31 -7.80 -13.83 28.80
C GLN A 31 -8.24 -13.09 30.07
N ARG A 32 -8.94 -13.83 30.93
CA ARG A 32 -9.38 -13.41 32.27
C ARG A 32 -8.19 -12.89 33.07
N ALA A 33 -8.46 -11.97 33.99
CA ALA A 33 -7.49 -11.52 34.98
C ALA A 33 -6.85 -12.73 35.68
N ILE A 34 -5.55 -12.92 35.48
CA ILE A 34 -4.77 -13.95 36.16
C ILE A 34 -4.49 -13.40 37.57
N PRO A 35 -4.85 -14.12 38.64
CA PRO A 35 -4.56 -13.68 40.01
C PRO A 35 -3.05 -13.63 40.23
N PRO A 36 -2.55 -12.71 41.09
CA PRO A 36 -1.13 -12.48 41.28
C PRO A 36 -0.56 -13.64 42.10
N SER A 37 -0.18 -14.73 41.44
CA SER A 37 0.62 -15.78 42.04
C SER A 37 2.03 -15.75 41.46
N SER A 38 2.97 -15.82 42.39
CA SER A 38 4.40 -15.58 42.25
C SER A 38 5.08 -16.55 41.29
N ARG A 39 5.39 -16.06 40.08
CA ARG A 39 6.58 -16.32 39.26
C ARG A 39 6.36 -15.52 37.97
N ARG A 40 7.01 -14.36 37.84
CA ARG A 40 6.96 -13.57 36.59
C ARG A 40 7.66 -14.38 35.50
N VAL A 41 6.89 -15.19 34.80
CA VAL A 41 7.24 -15.62 33.45
C VAL A 41 7.14 -14.34 32.62
N ASP A 42 8.26 -13.92 32.02
CA ASP A 42 8.31 -12.81 31.07
C ASP A 42 7.50 -13.19 29.83
N THR A 43 6.17 -13.11 29.92
CA THR A 43 5.28 -13.35 28.78
C THR A 43 5.28 -12.09 27.92
N THR A 44 6.23 -11.96 27.02
CA THR A 44 6.14 -10.96 25.95
C THR A 44 4.99 -11.34 25.03
N PHE A 45 3.87 -10.60 25.08
CA PHE A 45 2.78 -10.80 24.14
C PHE A 45 2.66 -9.64 23.16
N TRP A 46 2.23 -9.98 21.94
CA TRP A 46 1.94 -9.04 20.88
C TRP A 46 0.43 -8.80 20.80
N ARG A 47 0.04 -7.52 20.75
CA ARG A 47 -1.34 -7.08 20.60
C ARG A 47 -1.51 -6.44 19.23
N THR A 48 -2.39 -6.99 18.41
CA THR A 48 -2.77 -6.43 17.12
C THR A 48 -4.10 -5.69 17.23
N GLU A 49 -4.15 -4.45 16.76
CA GLU A 49 -5.34 -3.60 16.73
C GLU A 49 -5.80 -3.31 15.30
N ASN A 50 -7.07 -2.92 15.15
CA ASN A 50 -7.72 -2.56 13.87
C ASN A 50 -7.78 -3.65 12.79
N LYS A 51 -7.76 -4.94 13.20
CA LYS A 51 -7.94 -6.08 12.30
C LYS A 51 -9.21 -5.89 11.46
N THR A 52 -9.07 -6.00 10.14
CA THR A 52 -10.20 -5.94 9.21
C THR A 52 -11.06 -7.19 9.35
N LYS A 53 -12.39 -7.00 9.37
CA LYS A 53 -13.33 -8.12 9.24
C LYS A 53 -13.31 -8.74 7.84
N ASN A 54 -12.98 -7.92 6.83
CA ASN A 54 -12.89 -8.35 5.44
C ASN A 54 -11.65 -7.71 4.79
N SER A 55 -10.75 -8.55 4.27
CA SER A 55 -9.52 -8.09 3.64
C SER A 55 -9.78 -7.33 2.34
N PHE A 56 -10.83 -7.64 1.58
CA PHE A 56 -11.10 -7.02 0.27
C PHE A 56 -11.69 -5.61 0.38
N TRP A 57 -12.53 -5.36 1.38
CA TRP A 57 -13.02 -4.01 1.65
C TRP A 57 -11.98 -3.18 2.40
N GLY A 58 -11.02 -3.82 3.06
CA GLY A 58 -10.12 -3.13 3.97
C GLY A 58 -10.91 -2.42 5.08
N ASN A 59 -10.27 -1.50 5.77
CA ASN A 59 -10.90 -0.73 6.83
C ASN A 59 -11.08 0.76 6.42
N SER A 60 -10.34 1.33 5.46
CA SER A 60 -10.49 2.75 5.03
C SER A 60 -10.59 2.87 3.50
N THR A 61 -11.13 3.99 3.03
CA THR A 61 -10.94 4.50 1.67
C THR A 61 -9.91 5.61 1.69
N TYR A 62 -9.03 5.64 0.69
CA TYR A 62 -8.15 6.78 0.47
C TYR A 62 -8.23 7.28 -0.97
N ILE A 63 -8.00 8.58 -1.11
CA ILE A 63 -7.82 9.26 -2.37
C ILE A 63 -6.36 9.73 -2.40
N SER A 64 -5.73 9.69 -3.57
CA SER A 64 -4.39 10.26 -3.71
C SER A 64 -4.18 10.97 -5.04
N SER A 65 -3.33 11.99 -4.99
CA SER A 65 -2.79 12.65 -6.17
C SER A 65 -1.31 12.31 -6.28
N THR A 66 -0.83 11.98 -7.47
CA THR A 66 0.59 11.64 -7.72
C THR A 66 1.13 12.49 -8.85
N ILE A 67 2.36 12.96 -8.70
CA ILE A 67 3.15 13.52 -9.78
C ILE A 67 4.33 12.59 -9.99
N ASN A 68 4.43 12.00 -11.18
CA ASN A 68 5.54 11.17 -11.58
C ASN A 68 6.43 11.93 -12.56
N PHE A 69 7.67 12.13 -12.15
CA PHE A 69 8.75 12.74 -12.91
C PHE A 69 9.53 11.64 -13.63
N ALA A 70 9.11 11.33 -14.85
CA ALA A 70 9.85 10.48 -15.79
C ALA A 70 10.36 11.35 -16.96
N LYS A 71 10.56 10.77 -18.15
CA LYS A 71 10.88 11.56 -19.36
C LYS A 71 9.83 12.65 -19.62
N ASN A 72 8.57 12.36 -19.31
CA ASN A 72 7.47 13.32 -19.28
C ASN A 72 6.84 13.32 -17.88
N LYS A 73 6.24 14.45 -17.50
CA LYS A 73 5.48 14.57 -16.25
C LYS A 73 4.12 13.90 -16.42
N GLU A 74 3.81 13.01 -15.50
CA GLU A 74 2.54 12.29 -15.42
C GLU A 74 1.81 12.69 -14.13
N TYR A 75 0.55 13.08 -14.26
CA TYR A 75 -0.32 13.45 -13.15
C TYR A 75 -1.39 12.38 -12.97
N ASP A 76 -1.50 11.83 -11.77
CA ASP A 76 -2.44 10.77 -11.49
C ASP A 76 -3.37 11.13 -10.34
N PHE A 77 -4.60 10.67 -10.47
CA PHE A 77 -5.58 10.62 -9.38
C PHE A 77 -5.94 9.17 -9.12
N ASN A 78 -5.82 8.72 -7.87
CA ASN A 78 -6.13 7.35 -7.47
C ASN A 78 -7.19 7.30 -6.38
N LEU A 79 -8.06 6.30 -6.47
CA LEU A 79 -9.03 5.93 -5.45
C LEU A 79 -8.74 4.48 -5.03
N GLY A 80 -8.61 4.25 -3.73
CA GLY A 80 -8.28 2.93 -3.22
C GLY A 80 -8.89 2.61 -1.87
N ARG A 81 -8.85 1.32 -1.55
CA ARG A 81 -9.16 0.75 -0.25
C ARG A 81 -7.87 0.43 0.47
N THR A 82 -7.89 0.57 1.78
CA THR A 82 -6.73 0.39 2.65
C THR A 82 -7.08 -0.50 3.82
N ASN A 83 -6.22 -1.48 4.08
CA ASN A 83 -6.13 -2.28 5.30
C ASN A 83 -4.92 -1.83 6.12
N GLY A 84 -5.16 -1.02 7.15
CA GLY A 84 -4.13 -0.62 8.12
C GLY A 84 -4.24 -1.43 9.40
N ILE A 85 -3.14 -2.01 9.84
CA ILE A 85 -3.01 -2.84 11.04
C ILE A 85 -1.92 -2.22 11.92
N ALA A 86 -2.15 -2.19 13.22
CA ALA A 86 -1.16 -1.75 14.20
C ALA A 86 -0.82 -2.93 15.13
N SER A 87 0.47 -3.19 15.33
CA SER A 87 0.97 -4.25 16.19
C SER A 87 1.83 -3.65 17.29
N TYR A 88 1.60 -4.08 18.53
CA TYR A 88 2.27 -3.56 19.72
C TYR A 88 2.81 -4.69 20.57
N SER A 89 4.02 -4.51 21.08
CA SER A 89 4.54 -5.26 22.22
C SER A 89 4.26 -4.51 23.52
N GLU A 90 4.11 -5.22 24.64
CA GLU A 90 4.00 -4.58 25.96
C GLU A 90 5.20 -3.72 26.34
N ARG A 91 6.36 -3.95 25.72
CA ARG A 91 7.60 -3.19 25.94
C ARG A 91 7.63 -1.84 25.20
N GLY A 92 6.50 -1.41 24.62
CA GLY A 92 6.34 -0.10 23.97
C GLY A 92 6.86 -0.03 22.53
N LEU A 93 7.41 -1.12 22.00
CA LEU A 93 7.77 -1.26 20.59
C LEU A 93 6.57 -1.74 19.78
N GLY A 94 6.57 -1.44 18.49
CA GLY A 94 5.51 -1.85 17.58
C GLY A 94 5.69 -1.25 16.19
N ASP A 95 4.73 -1.54 15.35
CA ASP A 95 4.75 -1.21 13.94
C ASP A 95 3.34 -0.96 13.40
N TYR A 96 3.30 -0.25 12.28
CA TYR A 96 2.11 -0.14 11.47
C TYR A 96 2.38 -0.73 10.09
N SER A 97 1.46 -1.56 9.65
CA SER A 97 1.47 -2.15 8.33
C SER A 97 0.22 -1.71 7.58
N ILE A 98 0.39 -1.12 6.41
CA ILE A 98 -0.69 -0.59 5.58
C ILE A 98 -0.63 -1.25 4.21
N SER A 99 -1.62 -2.07 3.89
CA SER A 99 -1.83 -2.59 2.52
C SER A 99 -2.94 -1.79 1.86
N SER A 100 -2.73 -1.30 0.64
CA SER A 100 -3.79 -0.62 -0.13
C SER A 100 -3.87 -1.13 -1.56
N TRP A 101 -5.06 -1.08 -2.15
CA TRP A 101 -5.30 -1.42 -3.55
C TRP A 101 -6.39 -0.54 -4.12
N GLY A 102 -6.39 -0.39 -5.44
CA GLY A 102 -7.39 0.44 -6.09
C GLY A 102 -7.11 0.70 -7.54
N ILE A 103 -7.74 1.77 -8.02
CA ILE A 103 -7.65 2.20 -9.40
C ILE A 103 -7.19 3.66 -9.49
N GLY A 104 -6.57 3.99 -10.61
CA GLY A 104 -6.09 5.33 -10.89
C GLY A 104 -6.36 5.74 -12.32
N TYR A 105 -6.42 7.06 -12.52
CA TYR A 105 -6.47 7.68 -13.83
C TYR A 105 -5.34 8.69 -13.95
N GLY A 106 -4.59 8.62 -15.05
CA GLY A 106 -3.37 9.37 -15.26
C GLY A 106 -3.34 10.11 -16.58
N LEU A 107 -2.78 11.31 -16.56
CA LEU A 107 -2.57 12.16 -17.74
C LEU A 107 -1.07 12.45 -17.90
N THR A 108 -0.57 12.26 -19.12
CA THR A 108 0.80 12.67 -19.50
C THR A 108 0.73 13.58 -20.72
N ASN A 109 1.30 14.78 -20.62
CA ASN A 109 1.46 15.64 -21.80
C ASN A 109 2.78 15.30 -22.49
N THR A 110 2.70 14.92 -23.76
CA THR A 110 3.86 14.77 -24.65
C THR A 110 3.82 15.86 -25.72
N SER A 111 4.95 16.11 -26.39
CA SER A 111 5.06 17.16 -27.41
C SER A 111 4.06 17.01 -28.56
N SER A 112 3.56 15.80 -28.82
CA SER A 112 2.62 15.52 -29.91
C SER A 112 1.18 15.32 -29.46
N GLN A 113 0.93 14.87 -28.22
CA GLN A 113 -0.42 14.57 -27.74
C GLN A 113 -0.49 14.41 -26.21
N THR A 114 -1.70 14.60 -25.65
CA THR A 114 -2.02 14.20 -24.28
C THR A 114 -2.36 12.71 -24.25
N LYS A 115 -1.62 11.95 -23.45
CA LYS A 115 -1.82 10.51 -23.25
C LYS A 115 -2.66 10.26 -22.00
N GLN A 116 -3.63 9.37 -22.12
CA GLN A 116 -4.53 8.97 -21.03
C GLN A 116 -4.21 7.56 -20.59
N THR A 117 -4.18 7.34 -19.27
CA THR A 117 -3.87 6.03 -18.69
C THR A 117 -4.87 5.65 -17.60
N VAL A 118 -5.19 4.36 -17.53
CA VAL A 118 -5.94 3.77 -16.42
C VAL A 118 -5.03 2.79 -15.71
N LYS A 119 -5.10 2.79 -14.38
CA LYS A 119 -4.19 2.05 -13.51
C LYS A 119 -4.96 1.17 -12.55
N ALA A 120 -4.44 -0.01 -12.30
CA ALA A 120 -4.76 -0.80 -11.11
C ALA A 120 -3.49 -0.91 -10.28
N PHE A 121 -3.59 -0.75 -8.97
CA PHE A 121 -2.41 -0.78 -8.10
C PHE A 121 -2.65 -1.62 -6.85
N TYR A 122 -1.53 -2.09 -6.31
CA TYR A 122 -1.40 -2.68 -4.99
C TYR A 122 -0.17 -2.09 -4.30
N GLU A 123 -0.27 -1.75 -3.03
CA GLU A 123 0.82 -1.22 -2.24
C GLU A 123 0.88 -1.83 -0.84
N TYR A 124 2.10 -1.87 -0.31
CA TYR A 124 2.38 -2.24 1.06
C TYR A 124 3.35 -1.20 1.65
N ASN A 125 2.96 -0.59 2.76
CA ASN A 125 3.74 0.39 3.50
C ASN A 125 3.97 -0.13 4.91
N TYR A 126 5.21 -0.05 5.36
CA TYR A 126 5.61 -0.45 6.71
C TYR A 126 6.17 0.76 7.45
N PHE A 127 5.65 1.02 8.64
CA PHE A 127 6.05 2.12 9.51
C PHE A 127 6.47 1.56 10.87
N PRO A 128 7.76 1.39 11.13
CA PRO A 128 8.22 1.14 12.49
C PRO A 128 7.90 2.36 13.37
N PHE A 129 7.58 2.16 14.66
CA PHE A 129 7.41 3.30 15.60
C PHE A 129 8.66 4.16 15.74
N ILE A 130 9.83 3.59 15.45
CA ILE A 130 11.07 4.33 15.30
C ILE A 130 11.08 4.89 13.87
N ILE A 131 11.00 6.21 13.72
CA ILE A 131 10.76 6.93 12.45
C ILE A 131 11.79 6.59 11.34
N ILE A 132 12.94 6.02 11.71
CA ILE A 132 13.98 5.60 10.78
C ILE A 132 13.54 4.29 10.11
N GLY A 133 13.28 4.36 8.80
CA GLY A 133 13.07 3.16 7.97
C GLY A 133 11.64 2.93 7.49
N SER A 134 10.75 3.93 7.49
CA SER A 134 9.45 3.79 6.84
C SER A 134 9.61 3.59 5.34
N PHE A 135 9.19 2.43 4.83
CA PHE A 135 9.33 2.10 3.42
C PHE A 135 8.01 1.61 2.84
N GLY A 136 7.81 1.90 1.56
CA GLY A 136 6.67 1.50 0.77
C GLY A 136 7.11 0.79 -0.49
N VAL A 137 6.41 -0.28 -0.83
CA VAL A 137 6.48 -0.92 -2.14
C VAL A 137 5.11 -0.83 -2.81
N ARG A 138 5.10 -0.53 -4.10
CA ARG A 138 3.87 -0.42 -4.89
C ARG A 138 4.07 -1.09 -6.24
N GLY A 139 3.11 -1.91 -6.65
CA GLY A 139 3.01 -2.44 -8.01
C GLY A 139 1.82 -1.81 -8.71
N GLU A 140 2.04 -1.31 -9.92
CA GLU A 140 0.98 -0.80 -10.78
C GLU A 140 0.92 -1.55 -12.10
N TYR A 141 -0.29 -1.89 -12.53
CA TYR A 141 -0.59 -2.23 -13.91
C TYR A 141 -1.20 -1.00 -14.58
N ILE A 142 -0.64 -0.57 -15.70
CA ILE A 142 -1.02 0.66 -16.39
C ILE A 142 -1.43 0.32 -17.82
N TYR A 143 -2.62 0.72 -18.21
CA TYR A 143 -3.09 0.68 -19.57
C TYR A 143 -3.15 2.09 -20.15
N ASN A 144 -2.28 2.37 -21.13
CA ASN A 144 -2.31 3.60 -21.91
C ASN A 144 -3.36 3.46 -23.01
N ILE A 145 -4.45 4.20 -22.87
CA ILE A 145 -5.60 4.18 -23.77
C ILE A 145 -5.20 4.74 -25.14
N THR A 146 -4.40 5.81 -25.15
CA THR A 146 -4.01 6.53 -26.36
C THR A 146 -3.16 5.66 -27.29
N ASP A 147 -2.13 5.01 -26.74
CA ASP A 147 -1.19 4.21 -27.54
C ASP A 147 -1.50 2.70 -27.52
N LYS A 148 -2.54 2.26 -26.78
CA LYS A 148 -2.91 0.85 -26.57
C LYS A 148 -1.77 0.00 -25.99
N GLN A 149 -0.97 0.60 -25.11
CA GLN A 149 0.19 -0.02 -24.48
C GLN A 149 -0.07 -0.38 -23.02
N ASN A 150 0.57 -1.45 -22.55
CA ASN A 150 0.44 -1.98 -21.21
C ASN A 150 1.81 -1.89 -20.53
N TYR A 151 1.81 -1.45 -19.28
CA TYR A 151 3.01 -1.33 -18.48
C TYR A 151 2.81 -2.01 -17.13
N LEU A 152 3.88 -2.62 -16.63
CA LEU A 152 4.01 -3.03 -15.23
C LEU A 152 5.00 -2.10 -14.56
N ARG A 153 4.61 -1.43 -13.48
CA ARG A 153 5.45 -0.44 -12.79
C ARG A 153 5.58 -0.81 -11.32
N PRO A 154 6.64 -1.55 -10.93
CA PRO A 154 7.06 -1.58 -9.54
C PRO A 154 7.65 -0.23 -9.11
N ALA A 155 7.42 0.10 -7.86
CA ALA A 155 7.97 1.27 -7.18
C ALA A 155 8.37 0.89 -5.76
N ILE A 156 9.46 1.49 -5.29
CA ILE A 156 9.95 1.38 -3.93
C ILE A 156 10.37 2.75 -3.44
N GLY A 157 10.14 3.04 -2.17
CA GLY A 157 10.54 4.32 -1.62
C GLY A 157 10.22 4.52 -0.17
N LEU A 158 10.33 5.78 0.23
CA LEU A 158 9.98 6.24 1.55
C LEU A 158 8.50 6.57 1.58
N THR A 159 7.83 6.09 2.62
CA THR A 159 6.43 6.36 2.86
C THR A 159 6.29 7.08 4.19
N PHE A 160 5.57 8.18 4.16
CA PHE A 160 4.99 8.86 5.31
C PHE A 160 3.48 8.63 5.22
N VAL A 161 2.78 8.70 6.35
CA VAL A 161 1.34 8.38 6.40
C VAL A 161 0.54 9.08 5.29
N TYR A 162 0.86 10.34 4.99
CA TYR A 162 0.16 11.16 3.99
C TYR A 162 0.98 11.48 2.74
N VAL A 163 2.27 11.16 2.71
CA VAL A 163 3.18 11.54 1.63
C VAL A 163 4.08 10.37 1.29
N ASP A 164 4.14 9.98 0.03
CA ASP A 164 5.13 9.00 -0.42
C ASP A 164 6.09 9.61 -1.42
N VAL A 165 7.33 9.17 -1.31
CA VAL A 165 8.41 9.51 -2.21
C VAL A 165 9.00 8.21 -2.70
N SER A 166 8.83 7.91 -3.98
CA SER A 166 9.22 6.60 -4.52
C SER A 166 9.95 6.70 -5.85
N TYR A 167 10.91 5.81 -6.01
CA TYR A 167 11.49 5.51 -7.31
C TYR A 167 10.65 4.42 -7.98
N ASN A 168 10.39 4.56 -9.27
CA ASN A 168 9.65 3.60 -10.05
C ASN A 168 10.36 3.26 -11.36
N TYR A 169 10.14 2.02 -11.80
CA TYR A 169 10.59 1.56 -13.11
C TYR A 169 9.40 0.98 -13.88
N SER A 170 9.10 1.50 -15.07
CA SER A 170 8.01 0.94 -15.89
C SER A 170 8.56 -0.07 -16.89
N PHE A 171 8.04 -1.29 -16.88
CA PHE A 171 8.26 -2.31 -17.90
C PHE A 171 7.15 -2.23 -18.94
N LEU A 172 7.48 -1.93 -20.20
CA LEU A 172 6.54 -2.04 -21.31
C LEU A 172 6.31 -3.52 -21.62
N LEU A 173 5.06 -3.97 -21.60
CA LEU A 173 4.67 -5.38 -21.77
C LEU A 173 4.37 -5.74 -23.23
N ASN A 174 3.92 -4.78 -24.03
CA ASN A 174 3.63 -4.95 -25.46
C ASN A 174 4.23 -3.80 -26.27
N GLY A 175 5.43 -4.04 -26.83
CA GLY A 175 6.13 -3.10 -27.71
C GLY A 175 7.65 -3.21 -27.59
N SER A 176 8.37 -2.38 -28.33
CA SER A 176 9.82 -2.34 -28.24
C SER A 176 10.26 -1.58 -26.99
N LYS A 177 11.32 -2.06 -26.32
CA LYS A 177 11.90 -1.35 -25.16
C LYS A 177 12.29 0.09 -25.49
N SER A 178 12.64 0.40 -26.74
CA SER A 178 13.02 1.76 -27.19
C SER A 178 11.88 2.77 -27.09
N GLU A 179 10.62 2.31 -27.10
CA GLU A 179 9.42 3.15 -27.08
C GLU A 179 8.94 3.45 -25.66
N ASN A 180 9.60 2.89 -24.65
CA ASN A 180 9.18 3.05 -23.27
C ASN A 180 9.54 4.45 -22.74
N HIS A 181 8.55 5.34 -22.75
CA HIS A 181 8.68 6.72 -22.27
C HIS A 181 8.76 6.85 -20.73
N TYR A 182 8.49 5.77 -19.98
CA TYR A 182 8.33 5.79 -18.53
C TYR A 182 9.35 4.90 -17.80
N ARG A 183 10.51 4.62 -18.43
CA ARG A 183 11.52 3.69 -17.92
C ARG A 183 11.92 3.96 -16.48
N HIS A 184 12.42 5.15 -16.19
CA HIS A 184 12.81 5.57 -14.85
C HIS A 184 11.97 6.76 -14.44
N GLY A 185 11.39 6.70 -13.25
CA GLY A 185 10.57 7.76 -12.72
C GLY A 185 10.80 7.95 -11.23
N PHE A 186 10.58 9.18 -10.78
CA PHE A 186 10.47 9.52 -9.39
C PHE A 186 9.06 10.06 -9.14
N SER A 187 8.34 9.50 -8.17
CA SER A 187 6.97 9.88 -7.86
C SER A 187 6.85 10.49 -6.48
N VAL A 188 6.15 11.61 -6.41
CA VAL A 188 5.65 12.19 -5.16
C VAL A 188 4.15 12.01 -5.13
N ARG A 189 3.64 11.38 -4.07
CA ARG A 189 2.21 11.10 -3.90
C ARG A 189 1.70 11.67 -2.60
N LEU A 190 0.57 12.37 -2.67
CA LEU A 190 -0.18 12.85 -1.52
C LEU A 190 -1.40 11.96 -1.30
N LYS A 191 -1.59 11.48 -0.07
CA LYS A 191 -2.68 10.59 0.34
C LYS A 191 -3.62 11.28 1.30
N TYR A 192 -4.91 11.09 1.09
CA TYR A 192 -5.98 11.54 1.98
C TYR A 192 -6.91 10.38 2.30
N TYR A 193 -7.05 10.03 3.58
CA TYR A 193 -7.94 8.97 4.04
C TYR A 193 -9.30 9.55 4.44
N LEU A 194 -10.37 9.11 3.78
CA LEU A 194 -11.73 9.67 3.96
C LEU A 194 -12.31 9.36 5.35
N THR A 195 -11.97 8.19 5.89
CA THR A 195 -12.47 7.75 7.21
C THR A 195 -11.29 7.73 8.17
N LYS A 196 -11.17 8.77 9.00
CA LYS A 196 -10.22 8.78 10.12
C LYS A 196 -10.52 7.58 11.00
N LYS A 197 -9.55 6.71 11.18
CA LYS A 197 -9.69 5.55 12.05
C LYS A 197 -8.99 5.75 13.37
N ASN A 198 -9.40 4.96 14.36
CA ASN A 198 -8.86 4.95 15.71
C ASN A 198 -7.32 4.83 15.79
N TRP A 199 -6.64 4.28 14.76
CA TRP A 199 -5.17 4.24 14.72
C TRP A 199 -4.51 5.62 14.56
N GLU A 200 -5.13 6.56 13.84
CA GLU A 200 -4.65 7.95 13.76
C GLU A 200 -4.95 8.70 15.07
N LYS A 201 -6.11 8.46 15.69
CA LYS A 201 -6.49 9.07 16.98
C LYS A 201 -5.50 8.72 18.09
N ASN A 202 -5.04 7.47 18.15
CA ASN A 202 -4.15 7.01 19.22
C ASN A 202 -2.69 7.44 19.02
N TYR A 203 -2.27 7.76 17.79
CA TYR A 203 -0.92 8.28 17.54
C TYR A 203 -0.73 9.64 18.21
N PHE A 204 -1.71 10.55 18.07
CA PHE A 204 -1.64 11.90 18.66
C PHE A 204 -1.95 11.89 20.17
N VAL A 205 -2.96 11.16 20.62
CA VAL A 205 -3.33 11.15 22.06
C VAL A 205 -2.23 10.56 22.95
N ARG A 206 -1.47 9.56 22.46
CA ARG A 206 -0.33 9.01 23.24
C ARG A 206 0.89 9.92 23.27
N GLN A 207 1.03 10.86 22.34
CA GLN A 207 2.09 11.87 22.39
C GLN A 207 1.75 13.03 23.35
N THR A 208 0.47 13.24 23.67
CA THR A 208 0.03 14.32 24.58
C THR A 208 0.02 13.90 26.06
N ILE A 209 0.15 12.60 26.37
CA ILE A 209 0.16 12.07 27.76
C ILE A 209 1.61 11.73 28.19
N ARG A 210 2.60 12.52 27.77
CA ARG A 210 3.96 12.47 28.31
C ARG A 210 4.39 13.85 28.75
#